data_AF-A0AAP2E1P9-F1
#
_entry.id   AF-A0AAP2E1P9-F1
#
_cell.length_a   1.000
_cell.length_b   1.000
_cell.length_c   1.000
_cell.angle_alpha   90.00
_cell.angle_beta   90.00
_cell.angle_gamma   90.00
#
_symmetry.space_group_name_H-M   'P 1'
#
loop_
_entity.id
_entity.type
_entity.pdbx_description
1 polymer ?
#
loop_
_entity_poly.entity_id
_entity_poly.type
_entity_poly.pdbx_seq_one_letter_code
_entity_poly.pdbx_strand_id
1 'polypeptide(L)'
;MRPKTIVLLAGACLWLYAAHAQNANYVSNRTPLQPTPFIALPLGSITPKGWLATQLTLQKNGLTGHSEAIYSELKSDAAWLGGKAPDSDWERPTYYLRGLIGLAYSLHDAELKQRAQKWIDWALNSQAANGS
;
A
#
# COMPACT_ATOMS: atom_id res chain seq x y z
N MET A 1 -65.48 21.78 25.72
CA MET A 1 -64.88 20.72 24.87
C MET A 1 -64.07 21.36 23.76
N ARG A 2 -62.75 21.15 23.77
CA ARG A 2 -61.80 21.00 22.65
C ARG A 2 -60.40 20.91 23.28
N PRO A 3 -59.73 19.74 23.31
CA PRO A 3 -58.42 19.62 23.90
C PRO A 3 -57.37 20.21 22.95
N LYS A 4 -56.42 20.97 23.49
CA LYS A 4 -55.22 21.39 22.76
C LYS A 4 -54.24 20.22 22.78
N THR A 5 -54.00 19.63 21.62
CA THR A 5 -53.04 18.55 21.41
C THR A 5 -51.62 19.05 21.73
N ILE A 6 -50.99 18.45 22.74
CA ILE A 6 -49.56 18.63 23.01
C ILE A 6 -48.81 17.75 22.00
N VAL A 7 -48.02 18.38 21.13
CA VAL A 7 -47.08 17.69 20.24
C VAL A 7 -45.89 17.25 21.07
N LEU A 8 -45.79 15.95 21.37
CA LEU A 8 -44.58 15.30 21.87
C LEU A 8 -43.74 14.84 20.66
N LEU A 9 -42.72 15.62 20.30
CA LEU A 9 -41.71 15.22 19.32
C LEU A 9 -40.34 15.71 19.80
N ALA A 10 -39.73 14.97 20.71
CA ALA A 10 -38.31 15.09 21.03
C ALA A 10 -37.83 13.81 21.72
N GLY A 11 -37.61 12.76 20.94
CA GLY A 11 -37.12 11.47 21.47
C GLY A 11 -36.33 10.66 20.46
N ALA A 12 -35.79 11.29 19.41
CA ALA A 12 -34.98 10.64 18.38
C ALA A 12 -33.61 11.31 18.26
N CYS A 13 -32.96 11.58 19.38
CA CYS A 13 -31.55 11.94 19.43
C CYS A 13 -30.90 11.02 20.45
N LEU A 14 -30.27 9.94 19.95
CA LEU A 14 -29.20 9.12 20.56
C LEU A 14 -29.27 7.67 20.04
N TRP A 15 -29.39 7.52 18.72
CA TRP A 15 -28.81 6.36 18.05
C TRP A 15 -27.75 6.91 17.10
N LEU A 16 -26.76 7.60 17.66
CA LEU A 16 -25.46 7.67 17.00
C LEU A 16 -24.89 6.27 17.11
N TYR A 17 -25.25 5.41 16.14
CA TYR A 17 -24.33 4.34 15.77
C TYR A 17 -22.99 5.03 15.59
N ALA A 18 -22.04 4.74 16.48
CA ALA A 18 -20.64 4.90 16.12
C ALA A 18 -20.47 3.98 14.91
N ALA A 19 -20.62 4.54 13.72
CA ALA A 19 -20.16 3.93 12.51
C ALA A 19 -18.68 3.68 12.78
N HIS A 20 -18.36 2.42 13.11
CA HIS A 20 -16.98 1.99 13.12
C HIS A 20 -16.51 2.27 11.71
N ALA A 21 -15.70 3.31 11.53
CA ALA A 21 -15.04 3.57 10.28
C ALA A 21 -14.15 2.35 10.01
N GLN A 22 -14.72 1.35 9.34
CA GLN A 22 -13.96 0.20 8.90
C GLN A 22 -12.98 0.71 7.85
N ASN A 23 -11.71 0.35 8.01
CA ASN A 23 -10.69 0.77 7.06
C ASN A 23 -11.03 0.20 5.68
N ALA A 24 -11.33 1.07 4.72
CA ALA A 24 -11.67 0.69 3.35
C ALA A 24 -10.45 0.29 2.50
N ASN A 25 -9.23 0.57 2.98
CA ASN A 25 -7.98 0.38 2.23
C ASN A 25 -7.27 -0.93 2.58
N TYR A 26 -7.46 -1.46 3.79
CA TYR A 26 -6.74 -2.62 4.30
C TYR A 26 -7.66 -3.62 5.01
N VAL A 27 -7.41 -4.90 4.75
CA VAL A 27 -8.10 -6.00 5.46
C VAL A 27 -7.73 -5.94 6.93
N SER A 28 -8.74 -5.82 7.78
CA SER A 28 -8.60 -5.86 9.24
C SER A 28 -8.97 -7.24 9.78
N ASN A 29 -8.71 -7.45 11.08
CA ASN A 29 -9.11 -8.67 11.77
C ASN A 29 -10.60 -8.96 11.54
N ARG A 30 -10.88 -10.19 11.08
CA ARG A 30 -12.25 -10.70 10.90
C ARG A 30 -12.72 -11.35 12.20
N THR A 31 -14.03 -11.36 12.44
CA THR A 31 -14.65 -12.12 13.54
C THR A 31 -14.12 -13.57 13.57
N PRO A 32 -13.81 -14.15 14.76
CA PRO A 32 -14.01 -13.65 16.13
C PRO A 32 -12.81 -12.89 16.72
N LEU A 33 -11.81 -12.53 15.91
CA LEU A 33 -10.63 -11.84 16.40
C LEU A 33 -10.97 -10.42 16.85
N GLN A 34 -10.23 -9.92 17.84
CA GLN A 34 -10.39 -8.55 18.33
C GLN A 34 -10.11 -7.53 17.21
N PRO A 35 -10.86 -6.42 17.13
CA PRO A 35 -10.63 -5.38 16.13
C PRO A 35 -9.22 -4.80 16.23
N THR A 36 -8.62 -4.51 15.07
CA THR A 36 -7.31 -3.84 15.01
C THR A 36 -7.46 -2.37 15.44
N PRO A 37 -6.84 -1.93 16.55
CA PRO A 37 -7.09 -0.59 17.11
C PRO A 37 -6.46 0.53 16.27
N PHE A 38 -5.34 0.24 15.60
CA PHE A 38 -4.66 1.17 14.71
C PHE A 38 -4.39 0.49 13.38
N ILE A 39 -4.79 1.13 12.29
CA ILE A 39 -4.61 0.61 10.94
C ILE A 39 -3.73 1.58 10.19
N ALA A 40 -2.84 1.06 9.34
CA ALA A 40 -1.94 1.87 8.55
C ALA A 40 -2.71 2.89 7.69
N LEU A 41 -2.11 4.07 7.51
CA LEU A 41 -2.60 5.04 6.54
C LEU A 41 -2.37 4.51 5.12
N PRO A 42 -3.26 4.81 4.16
CA PRO A 42 -3.12 4.36 2.78
C PRO A 42 -1.76 4.75 2.20
N LEU A 43 -1.14 3.85 1.44
CA LEU A 43 0.13 4.12 0.78
C LEU A 43 -0.01 5.36 -0.13
N GLY A 44 0.88 6.33 0.04
CA GLY A 44 0.83 7.61 -0.68
C GLY A 44 -0.16 8.64 -0.12
N SER A 45 -0.84 8.36 1.00
CA SER A 45 -1.68 9.38 1.68
C SER A 45 -0.86 10.38 2.51
N ILE A 46 0.44 10.10 2.71
CA ILE A 46 1.38 10.97 3.40
C ILE A 46 2.41 11.49 2.40
N THR A 47 2.57 12.82 2.35
CA THR A 47 3.59 13.47 1.53
C THR A 47 4.79 13.88 2.40
N PRO A 48 6.01 13.40 2.11
CA PRO A 48 7.21 13.77 2.85
C PRO A 48 7.55 15.25 2.64
N LYS A 49 8.13 15.89 3.66
CA LYS A 49 8.60 17.28 3.62
C LYS A 49 9.97 17.40 4.29
N GLY A 50 10.64 18.53 4.06
CA GLY A 50 11.93 18.86 4.69
C GLY A 50 12.99 17.77 4.47
N TRP A 51 13.71 17.43 5.54
CA TRP A 51 14.80 16.45 5.48
C TRP A 51 14.39 15.10 4.89
N LEU A 52 13.21 14.57 5.24
CA LEU A 52 12.74 13.28 4.73
C LEU A 52 12.51 13.32 3.21
N ALA A 53 11.91 14.41 2.69
CA ALA A 53 11.73 14.58 1.25
C ALA A 53 13.09 14.61 0.52
N THR A 54 14.10 15.25 1.12
CA THR A 54 15.46 15.25 0.60
C THR A 54 16.06 13.84 0.56
N GLN A 55 15.94 13.06 1.64
CA GLN A 55 16.49 11.70 1.68
C GLN A 55 15.82 10.77 0.65
N LEU A 56 14.50 10.83 0.52
CA LEU A 56 13.78 10.04 -0.48
C LEU A 56 14.16 10.46 -1.90
N THR A 57 14.32 11.76 -2.15
CA THR A 57 14.79 12.25 -3.46
C THR A 57 16.21 11.77 -3.77
N LEU A 58 17.11 11.73 -2.78
CA LEU A 58 18.45 11.18 -2.94
C LEU A 58 18.43 9.66 -3.22
N GLN A 59 17.56 8.90 -2.56
CA GLN A 59 17.39 7.46 -2.85
C GLN A 59 16.86 7.24 -4.27
N LYS A 60 15.87 8.04 -4.70
CA LYS A 60 15.35 8.03 -6.07
C LYS A 60 16.45 8.32 -7.08
N ASN A 61 17.26 9.36 -6.85
CA ASN A 61 18.29 9.77 -7.81
C ASN A 61 19.61 9.00 -7.62
N GLY A 62 19.64 8.04 -6.69
CA GLY A 62 20.83 7.30 -6.30
C GLY A 62 20.56 5.80 -6.34
N LEU A 63 20.95 5.09 -5.27
CA LEU A 63 20.98 3.63 -5.25
C LEU A 63 19.66 3.00 -5.70
N THR A 64 18.53 3.35 -5.08
CA THR A 64 17.24 2.71 -5.40
C THR A 64 16.80 2.97 -6.84
N GLY A 65 16.93 4.20 -7.33
CA GLY A 65 16.60 4.50 -8.73
C GLY A 65 17.51 3.80 -9.73
N HIS A 66 18.77 3.55 -9.40
CA HIS A 66 19.73 2.92 -10.30
C HIS A 66 19.94 1.41 -10.07
N SER A 67 19.26 0.82 -9.07
CA SER A 67 19.43 -0.60 -8.70
C SER A 67 19.28 -1.58 -9.87
N GLU A 68 18.28 -1.41 -10.75
CA GLU A 68 18.08 -2.28 -11.92
C GLU A 68 19.23 -2.22 -12.94
N ALA A 69 20.02 -1.14 -12.95
CA ALA A 69 21.21 -1.02 -13.80
C ALA A 69 22.46 -1.62 -13.14
N ILE A 70 22.55 -1.55 -11.80
CA ILE A 70 23.74 -1.93 -11.03
C ILE A 70 23.74 -3.43 -10.71
N TYR A 71 22.59 -3.98 -10.33
CA TYR A 71 22.47 -5.36 -9.89
C TYR A 71 22.00 -6.26 -11.03
N SER A 72 22.79 -7.29 -11.35
CA SER A 72 22.40 -8.29 -12.34
C SER A 72 21.11 -8.99 -11.95
N GLU A 73 20.85 -9.17 -10.66
CA GLU A 73 19.66 -9.84 -10.16
C GLU A 73 18.35 -9.05 -10.40
N LEU A 74 18.46 -7.78 -10.81
CA LEU A 74 17.33 -6.85 -10.98
C LEU A 74 17.09 -6.46 -12.45
N LYS A 75 17.82 -7.05 -13.38
CA LYS A 75 17.68 -6.78 -14.81
C LYS A 75 16.40 -7.42 -15.36
N SER A 76 16.12 -7.19 -16.65
CA SER A 76 14.92 -7.67 -17.34
C SER A 76 14.78 -9.20 -17.35
N ASP A 77 15.87 -9.94 -17.12
CA ASP A 77 15.93 -11.40 -17.07
C ASP A 77 15.97 -11.96 -15.64
N ALA A 78 15.63 -11.16 -14.62
CA ALA A 78 15.49 -11.62 -13.23
C ALA A 78 14.47 -12.77 -13.10
N ALA A 79 14.75 -13.76 -12.24
CA ALA A 79 13.84 -14.88 -11.97
C ALA A 79 12.51 -14.41 -11.35
N TRP A 80 12.55 -13.35 -10.54
CA TRP A 80 11.36 -12.64 -10.04
C TRP A 80 10.59 -11.86 -11.13
N LEU A 81 11.04 -11.90 -12.39
CA LEU A 81 10.32 -11.48 -13.61
C LEU A 81 10.16 -12.62 -14.63
N GLY A 82 10.35 -13.88 -14.20
CA GLY A 82 10.22 -15.06 -15.06
C GLY A 82 11.45 -15.39 -15.90
N GLY A 83 12.54 -14.66 -15.71
CA GLY A 83 13.79 -14.91 -16.40
C GLY A 83 14.65 -15.98 -15.73
N LYS A 84 15.95 -15.98 -16.07
CA LYS A 84 16.93 -17.00 -15.65
C LYS A 84 18.25 -16.38 -15.20
N ALA A 85 18.26 -15.10 -14.84
CA ALA A 85 19.47 -14.44 -14.37
C ALA A 85 20.01 -15.20 -13.13
N PRO A 86 21.32 -15.43 -13.06
CA PRO A 86 21.92 -16.10 -11.92
C PRO A 86 21.69 -15.30 -10.64
N ASP A 87 21.53 -16.02 -9.52
CA ASP A 87 21.34 -15.48 -8.17
C ASP A 87 20.12 -14.54 -7.98
N SER A 88 19.24 -14.51 -8.97
CA SER A 88 18.07 -13.63 -9.01
C SER A 88 16.79 -14.26 -8.47
N ASP A 89 16.85 -15.48 -7.95
CA ASP A 89 15.74 -16.23 -7.33
C ASP A 89 15.74 -16.11 -5.79
N TRP A 90 16.65 -15.31 -5.23
CA TRP A 90 16.73 -15.05 -3.79
C TRP A 90 16.04 -13.75 -3.38
N GLU A 91 16.29 -13.26 -2.16
CA GLU A 91 15.52 -12.20 -1.51
C GLU A 91 15.78 -10.78 -2.07
N ARG A 92 16.85 -10.55 -2.83
CA ARG A 92 17.21 -9.19 -3.28
C ARG A 92 16.10 -8.52 -4.10
N PRO A 93 15.50 -9.17 -5.12
CA PRO A 93 14.46 -8.52 -5.92
C PRO A 93 13.21 -8.15 -5.12
N THR A 94 12.81 -8.97 -4.15
CA THR A 94 11.67 -8.65 -3.29
C THR A 94 11.98 -7.52 -2.29
N TYR A 95 13.19 -7.47 -1.74
CA TYR A 95 13.64 -6.35 -0.90
C TYR A 95 13.73 -5.05 -1.69
N TYR A 96 14.27 -5.11 -2.91
CA TYR A 96 14.31 -3.98 -3.83
C TYR A 96 12.89 -3.48 -4.15
N LEU A 97 11.98 -4.39 -4.54
CA LEU A 97 10.61 -4.05 -4.90
C LEU A 97 9.87 -3.40 -3.73
N ARG A 98 10.01 -3.94 -2.51
CA ARG A 98 9.41 -3.36 -1.30
C ARG A 98 9.85 -1.91 -1.08
N GLY A 99 11.16 -1.64 -1.23
CA GLY A 99 11.70 -0.28 -1.12
C GLY A 99 11.22 0.64 -2.25
N LEU A 100 11.22 0.15 -3.49
CA LEU A 100 10.78 0.88 -4.68
C LEU A 100 9.31 1.31 -4.57
N ILE A 101 8.41 0.42 -4.12
CA ILE A 101 6.99 0.72 -3.92
C ILE A 101 6.83 1.85 -2.89
N GLY A 102 7.48 1.72 -1.73
CA GLY A 102 7.41 2.77 -0.70
C GLY A 102 7.86 4.13 -1.26
N LEU A 103 9.01 4.14 -1.94
CA LEU A 103 9.60 5.34 -2.51
C LEU A 103 8.71 5.99 -3.58
N ALA A 104 8.23 5.18 -4.54
CA ALA A 104 7.43 5.63 -5.67
C ALA A 104 6.12 6.30 -5.23
N TYR A 105 5.42 5.70 -4.28
CA TYR A 105 4.14 6.23 -3.82
C TYR A 105 4.30 7.38 -2.82
N SER A 106 5.34 7.38 -1.97
CA SER A 106 5.62 8.53 -1.10
C SER A 106 6.05 9.78 -1.87
N LEU A 107 6.77 9.63 -2.97
CA LEU A 107 7.16 10.76 -3.84
C LEU A 107 6.11 11.08 -4.92
N HIS A 108 5.03 10.32 -5.01
CA HIS A 108 4.07 10.37 -6.12
C HIS A 108 4.70 10.30 -7.51
N ASP A 109 5.81 9.56 -7.63
CA ASP A 109 6.64 9.54 -8.83
C ASP A 109 6.10 8.54 -9.87
N ALA A 110 5.72 9.05 -11.05
CA ALA A 110 5.10 8.23 -12.09
C ALA A 110 6.06 7.19 -12.69
N GLU A 111 7.34 7.53 -12.85
CA GLU A 111 8.34 6.64 -13.43
C GLU A 111 8.66 5.48 -12.48
N LEU A 112 8.89 5.78 -11.20
CA LEU A 112 9.12 4.73 -10.19
C LEU A 112 7.87 3.86 -10.00
N LYS A 113 6.66 4.44 -10.09
CA LYS A 113 5.40 3.66 -10.04
C LYS A 113 5.32 2.69 -11.20
N GLN A 114 5.61 3.15 -12.43
CA GLN A 114 5.61 2.28 -13.60
C GLN A 114 6.63 1.15 -13.46
N ARG A 115 7.83 1.46 -12.96
CA ARG A 115 8.86 0.46 -12.68
C ARG A 115 8.39 -0.57 -11.67
N ALA A 116 7.79 -0.14 -10.55
CA ALA A 116 7.23 -1.04 -9.54
C ALA A 116 6.09 -1.88 -10.12
N GLN A 117 5.22 -1.29 -10.94
CA GLN A 117 4.07 -1.95 -11.53
C GLN A 117 4.46 -3.16 -12.37
N LYS A 118 5.56 -3.08 -13.15
CA LYS A 118 6.12 -4.22 -13.88
C LYS A 118 6.29 -5.47 -12.99
N TRP A 119 6.89 -5.30 -11.81
CA TRP A 119 7.14 -6.40 -10.88
C TRP A 119 5.86 -6.88 -10.19
N ILE A 120 4.96 -5.95 -9.83
CA ILE A 120 3.66 -6.26 -9.22
C ILE A 120 2.81 -7.09 -10.19
N ASP A 121 2.70 -6.64 -11.44
CA ASP A 121 1.94 -7.31 -12.48
C ASP A 121 2.48 -8.71 -12.74
N TRP A 122 3.81 -8.87 -12.81
CA TRP A 122 4.40 -10.19 -12.95
C TRP A 122 3.99 -11.11 -11.80
N ALA A 123 4.18 -10.68 -10.55
CA ALA A 123 3.88 -11.49 -9.38
C ALA A 123 2.39 -11.89 -9.28
N LEU A 124 1.47 -10.98 -9.62
CA LEU A 124 0.03 -11.26 -9.61
C LEU A 124 -0.39 -12.18 -10.77
N ASN A 125 0.19 -11.99 -11.95
CA ASN A 125 -0.16 -12.78 -13.14
C ASN A 125 0.52 -14.16 -13.17
N SER A 126 1.62 -14.35 -12.43
CA SER A 126 2.32 -15.63 -12.33
C SER A 126 1.79 -16.55 -11.23
N GLN A 127 0.82 -16.09 -10.42
CA GLN A 127 0.27 -16.87 -9.32
C GLN A 127 -0.46 -18.12 -9.84
N ALA A 128 -0.09 -19.29 -9.33
CA ALA A 128 -0.77 -20.54 -9.60
C ALA A 128 -2.06 -20.68 -8.78
N ALA A 129 -2.94 -21.62 -9.16
CA ALA A 129 -4.25 -21.81 -8.52
C ALA A 129 -4.18 -22.18 -7.03
N ASN A 130 -3.06 -22.73 -6.57
CA ASN A 130 -2.78 -23.04 -5.17
C ASN A 130 -2.15 -21.86 -4.39
N GLY A 131 -1.93 -20.72 -5.04
CA GLY A 131 -1.37 -19.51 -4.46
C GLY A 131 0.17 -19.39 -4.50
N SER A 132 0.88 -20.36 -5.09
CA SER A 132 2.35 -20.27 -5.30
C SER A 132 2.72 -19.37 -6.46
#